data_AF-A0A534S3C5-F1
#
_entry.id   AF-A0A534S3C5-F1
#
_cell.length_a   1.000
_cell.length_b   1.000
_cell.length_c   1.000
_cell.angle_alpha   90.00
_cell.angle_beta   90.00
_cell.angle_gamma   90.00
#
_symmetry.space_group_name_H-M   'P 1'
#
loop_
_entity.id
_entity.type
_entity.pdbx_description
1 polymer ?
#
loop_
_entity_poly.entity_id
_entity_poly.type
_entity_poly.pdbx_seq_one_letter_code
_entity_poly.pdbx_strand_id
1 'polypeptide(L)'
;MNGSNHARGLRSACLGLAALVVLGASAARAAGDPDFGAVRWASLDCVSGGDPVGDESPSTADLVGDASHPATYFAHDAKYLYFRYRLDADPASHGGFVQNMWSALLQIPSGNPKQYQYEVAVNGKSDAVELWANTSATDLSFTPIFNDPAETRLFAQGVNAANGSTVNSTPLVRSIPADDGSAFGGGPDYFLDFAMPISVLVANGVIADAGDLDRSLYAPATSTTLANYNKDHLDCGFRPGGNLSVEATMTPDTAPVNVTTPVVYTVTVYNDGPVAAKGVEIDGSALPAYMADPSVVVSSDDGSVTATVVSANPLQVIVPTVPAGSTVTIRLSSNARPGCGDADFTETVTVSAANWAPVTYSATFGVNRAVRETCDGVDNDCDGHVDGENLCDDGNACTVDSCQGTGGCTHDMIAGCQPCATA
;
A
#
# COMPACT_ATOMS: atom_id res chain seq x y z
N MET A 1 36.14 -92.37 -8.89
CA MET A 1 35.77 -92.35 -7.47
C MET A 1 35.48 -90.92 -7.05
N ASN A 2 34.46 -90.76 -6.23
CA ASN A 2 33.75 -89.55 -5.79
C ASN A 2 34.60 -88.32 -5.38
N GLY A 3 34.01 -87.12 -5.55
CA GLY A 3 34.33 -85.88 -4.83
C GLY A 3 34.50 -84.67 -5.78
N SER A 4 33.51 -83.81 -6.05
CA SER A 4 32.65 -82.94 -5.22
C SER A 4 33.09 -81.46 -5.27
N ASN A 5 32.14 -80.64 -5.74
CA ASN A 5 31.91 -79.20 -5.53
C ASN A 5 32.68 -78.14 -6.35
N HIS A 6 32.00 -77.68 -7.40
CA HIS A 6 32.20 -76.40 -8.07
C HIS A 6 31.49 -75.26 -7.34
N ALA A 7 32.24 -74.21 -6.98
CA ALA A 7 31.69 -72.90 -6.61
C ALA A 7 31.55 -72.04 -7.88
N ARG A 8 30.32 -71.62 -8.21
CA ARG A 8 30.02 -70.61 -9.24
C ARG A 8 29.70 -69.28 -8.56
N GLY A 9 30.56 -68.28 -8.78
CA GLY A 9 30.29 -66.89 -8.42
C GLY A 9 29.27 -66.28 -9.40
N LEU A 10 28.16 -65.79 -8.87
CA LEU A 10 27.08 -65.15 -9.61
C LEU A 10 27.23 -63.61 -9.53
N ARG A 11 27.14 -62.97 -10.69
CA ARG A 11 27.21 -61.53 -10.91
C ARG A 11 26.03 -60.83 -10.21
N SER A 12 26.32 -59.83 -9.38
CA SER A 12 25.31 -58.92 -8.83
C SER A 12 24.89 -57.90 -9.88
N ALA A 13 23.61 -57.93 -10.24
CA ALA A 13 22.95 -56.89 -11.01
C ALA A 13 22.25 -55.93 -10.03
N CYS A 14 22.62 -54.65 -10.06
CA CYS A 14 21.90 -53.59 -9.36
C CYS A 14 20.58 -53.32 -10.09
N LEU A 15 19.47 -53.78 -9.54
CA LEU A 15 18.13 -53.32 -9.88
C LEU A 15 17.80 -52.13 -8.96
N GLY A 16 17.73 -50.94 -9.55
CA GLY A 16 17.28 -49.73 -8.86
C GLY A 16 15.80 -49.85 -8.49
N LEU A 17 15.53 -49.76 -7.18
CA LEU A 17 14.19 -49.73 -6.61
C LEU A 17 13.60 -48.34 -6.88
N ALA A 18 12.67 -48.23 -7.83
CA ALA A 18 11.84 -47.03 -7.99
C ALA A 18 10.83 -46.98 -6.84
N ALA A 19 11.11 -46.15 -5.83
CA ALA A 19 10.18 -45.85 -4.77
C ALA A 19 9.02 -45.01 -5.35
N LEU A 20 7.87 -45.65 -5.55
CA LEU A 20 6.62 -44.99 -5.86
C LEU A 20 6.18 -44.21 -4.60
N VAL A 21 6.51 -42.92 -4.53
CA VAL A 21 5.94 -42.02 -3.50
C VAL A 21 4.49 -41.81 -3.88
N VAL A 22 3.60 -42.61 -3.31
CA VAL A 22 2.18 -42.28 -3.25
C VAL A 22 2.08 -41.10 -2.28
N LEU A 23 2.01 -39.89 -2.83
CA LEU A 23 1.49 -38.73 -2.11
C LEU A 23 0.05 -39.08 -1.72
N GLY A 24 -0.12 -39.60 -0.51
CA GLY A 24 -1.43 -39.75 0.09
C GLY A 24 -2.03 -38.36 0.22
N ALA A 25 -2.99 -38.03 -0.65
CA ALA A 25 -3.96 -37.01 -0.37
C ALA A 25 -4.63 -37.42 0.94
N SER A 26 -4.19 -36.80 2.04
CA SER A 26 -4.87 -36.93 3.31
C SER A 26 -6.25 -36.34 3.05
N ALA A 27 -7.29 -37.19 3.03
CA ALA A 27 -8.66 -36.71 3.02
C ALA A 27 -8.77 -35.70 4.17
N ALA A 28 -8.98 -34.42 3.81
CA ALA A 28 -9.20 -33.36 4.77
C ALA A 28 -10.36 -33.83 5.66
N ARG A 29 -10.06 -34.16 6.91
CA ARG A 29 -11.11 -34.46 7.90
C ARG A 29 -11.96 -33.19 7.98
N ALA A 30 -13.28 -33.35 7.86
CA ALA A 30 -14.25 -32.26 7.83
C ALA A 30 -13.84 -31.13 8.77
N ALA A 31 -13.49 -29.98 8.20
CA ALA A 31 -13.35 -28.76 8.96
C ALA A 31 -14.76 -28.44 9.46
N GLY A 32 -15.02 -28.61 10.78
CA GLY A 32 -16.38 -28.44 11.32
C GLY A 32 -17.04 -27.15 10.81
N ASP A 33 -18.35 -27.19 10.60
CA ASP A 33 -19.19 -26.26 9.83
C ASP A 33 -18.95 -24.76 10.07
N PRO A 34 -19.22 -23.88 9.07
CA PRO A 34 -19.17 -22.44 9.25
C PRO A 34 -20.15 -21.99 10.35
N ASP A 35 -19.65 -21.21 11.32
CA ASP A 35 -20.46 -20.69 12.43
C ASP A 35 -20.55 -19.16 12.34
N PHE A 36 -21.44 -18.69 11.49
CA PHE A 36 -21.72 -17.26 11.27
C PHE A 36 -22.21 -16.53 12.54
N GLY A 37 -22.68 -17.25 13.56
CA GLY A 37 -23.16 -16.67 14.82
C GLY A 37 -22.09 -16.50 15.88
N ALA A 38 -21.02 -17.29 15.82
CA ALA A 38 -19.92 -17.25 16.78
C ALA A 38 -18.78 -16.28 16.39
N VAL A 39 -18.68 -15.92 15.10
CA VAL A 39 -17.63 -15.02 14.62
C VAL A 39 -17.87 -13.58 15.06
N ARG A 40 -16.76 -12.85 15.27
CA ARG A 40 -16.78 -11.43 15.53
C ARG A 40 -16.65 -10.67 14.21
N TRP A 41 -17.75 -10.09 13.76
CA TRP A 41 -17.79 -9.26 12.56
C TRP A 41 -17.02 -7.95 12.74
N ALA A 42 -16.18 -7.63 11.76
CA ALA A 42 -15.54 -6.33 11.60
C ALA A 42 -16.11 -5.66 10.34
N SER A 43 -16.48 -4.39 10.46
CA SER A 43 -17.01 -3.63 9.33
C SER A 43 -15.94 -3.41 8.25
N LEU A 44 -16.36 -3.46 6.99
CA LEU A 44 -15.58 -3.06 5.82
C LEU A 44 -16.02 -1.70 5.27
N ASP A 45 -16.88 -0.95 5.96
CA ASP A 45 -17.44 0.28 5.45
C ASP A 45 -16.41 1.42 5.31
N CYS A 46 -16.80 2.45 4.56
CA CYS A 46 -16.05 3.69 4.50
C CYS A 46 -16.07 4.43 5.85
N VAL A 47 -15.16 5.38 6.04
CA VAL A 47 -15.09 6.17 7.29
C VAL A 47 -16.36 7.00 7.51
N SER A 48 -17.03 7.43 6.44
CA SER A 48 -18.35 8.07 6.48
C SER A 48 -19.46 7.15 7.01
N GLY A 49 -19.23 5.83 6.99
CA GLY A 49 -20.17 4.78 7.38
C GLY A 49 -21.20 4.48 6.29
N GLY A 50 -21.47 3.19 6.07
CA GLY A 50 -22.59 2.73 5.28
C GLY A 50 -22.48 2.89 3.76
N ASP A 51 -23.63 2.65 3.15
CA ASP A 51 -23.93 2.78 1.73
C ASP A 51 -25.37 3.33 1.60
N PRO A 52 -25.65 4.34 0.76
CA PRO A 52 -27.01 4.85 0.59
C PRO A 52 -27.99 3.76 0.11
N VAL A 53 -29.28 4.06 0.17
CA VAL A 53 -30.31 3.16 -0.35
C VAL A 53 -30.86 3.67 -1.66
N GLY A 54 -30.99 2.77 -2.63
CA GLY A 54 -31.63 3.03 -3.92
C GLY A 54 -30.82 3.90 -4.86
N ASP A 55 -29.53 4.11 -4.59
CA ASP A 55 -28.57 4.56 -5.59
C ASP A 55 -28.27 3.48 -6.63
N GLU A 56 -28.51 2.21 -6.30
CA GLU A 56 -28.30 1.11 -7.22
C GLU A 56 -29.52 0.18 -7.40
N SER A 57 -29.45 -0.71 -8.41
CA SER A 57 -30.59 -1.55 -8.80
C SER A 57 -30.17 -2.90 -9.42
N PRO A 58 -30.82 -4.03 -9.06
CA PRO A 58 -31.99 -4.16 -8.20
C PRO A 58 -31.65 -4.10 -6.70
N SER A 59 -32.66 -3.90 -5.84
CA SER A 59 -32.51 -3.84 -4.37
C SER A 59 -31.91 -5.10 -3.73
N THR A 60 -31.87 -6.22 -4.45
CA THR A 60 -31.18 -7.46 -4.02
C THR A 60 -29.67 -7.44 -4.29
N ALA A 61 -29.15 -6.41 -4.95
CA ALA A 61 -27.73 -6.14 -5.16
C ALA A 61 -27.28 -4.80 -4.54
N ASP A 62 -28.24 -3.94 -4.15
CA ASP A 62 -28.06 -2.67 -3.44
C ASP A 62 -27.58 -2.97 -2.02
N LEU A 63 -26.31 -2.68 -1.76
CA LEU A 63 -25.73 -2.64 -0.44
C LEU A 63 -26.34 -1.43 0.28
N VAL A 64 -26.70 -1.62 1.54
CA VAL A 64 -27.31 -0.53 2.32
C VAL A 64 -26.72 -0.49 3.72
N GLY A 65 -26.52 0.71 4.25
CA GLY A 65 -26.06 0.87 5.62
C GLY A 65 -25.83 2.30 6.05
N ASP A 66 -25.51 2.47 7.33
CA ASP A 66 -25.04 3.72 7.90
C ASP A 66 -24.02 3.45 9.01
N ALA A 67 -23.58 4.49 9.72
CA ALA A 67 -22.61 4.36 10.81
C ALA A 67 -23.10 3.49 11.99
N SER A 68 -24.42 3.37 12.21
CA SER A 68 -25.00 2.48 13.22
C SER A 68 -25.28 1.07 12.72
N HIS A 69 -25.52 0.93 11.43
CA HIS A 69 -25.85 -0.31 10.75
C HIS A 69 -24.96 -0.48 9.51
N PRO A 70 -23.68 -0.86 9.67
CA PRO A 70 -22.78 -0.96 8.53
C PRO A 70 -23.31 -1.88 7.42
N ALA A 71 -22.94 -1.57 6.18
CA ALA A 71 -23.37 -2.27 4.98
C ALA A 71 -22.65 -3.60 4.80
N THR A 72 -21.35 -3.64 5.09
CA THR A 72 -20.53 -4.83 4.81
C THR A 72 -19.58 -5.17 5.96
N TYR A 73 -19.31 -6.47 6.09
CA TYR A 73 -18.45 -7.00 7.15
C TYR A 73 -17.63 -8.18 6.64
N PHE A 74 -16.52 -8.42 7.35
CA PHE A 74 -15.77 -9.67 7.27
C PHE A 74 -15.48 -10.22 8.66
N ALA A 75 -15.15 -11.49 8.71
CA ALA A 75 -14.55 -12.14 9.86
C ALA A 75 -13.74 -13.35 9.39
N HIS A 76 -12.87 -13.88 10.24
CA HIS A 76 -12.28 -15.20 10.00
C HIS A 76 -12.07 -15.94 11.31
N ASP A 77 -12.00 -17.26 11.21
CA ASP A 77 -11.55 -18.14 12.27
C ASP A 77 -10.46 -19.08 11.71
N ALA A 78 -10.11 -20.15 12.44
CA ALA A 78 -9.09 -21.09 11.99
C ALA A 78 -9.49 -21.93 10.74
N LYS A 79 -10.75 -21.88 10.30
CA LYS A 79 -11.33 -22.76 9.28
C LYS A 79 -11.99 -22.03 8.12
N TYR A 80 -12.59 -20.86 8.34
CA TYR A 80 -13.31 -20.12 7.31
C TYR A 80 -13.01 -18.63 7.35
N LEU A 81 -12.98 -18.04 6.15
CA LEU A 81 -13.14 -16.62 5.91
C LEU A 81 -14.62 -16.34 5.66
N TYR A 82 -15.17 -15.33 6.32
CA TYR A 82 -16.59 -14.99 6.28
C TYR A 82 -16.79 -13.57 5.77
N PHE A 83 -17.88 -13.37 5.04
CA PHE A 83 -18.38 -12.08 4.61
C PHE A 83 -19.87 -11.97 4.92
N ARG A 84 -20.33 -10.75 5.16
CA ARG A 84 -21.73 -10.41 5.39
C ARG A 84 -22.05 -9.11 4.68
N TYR A 85 -22.99 -9.13 3.76
CA TYR A 85 -23.50 -7.94 3.06
C TYR A 85 -24.94 -7.68 3.48
N ARG A 86 -25.25 -6.45 3.88
CA ARG A 86 -26.61 -5.96 4.13
C ARG A 86 -27.19 -5.49 2.81
N LEU A 87 -28.37 -5.97 2.47
CA LEU A 87 -29.08 -5.70 1.22
C LEU A 87 -30.48 -5.15 1.52
N ASP A 88 -30.96 -4.23 0.66
CA ASP A 88 -32.30 -3.60 0.76
C ASP A 88 -33.45 -4.61 0.55
N ALA A 89 -33.17 -5.79 -0.01
CA ALA A 89 -34.17 -6.84 -0.21
C ALA A 89 -33.59 -8.26 -0.12
N ASP A 90 -34.48 -9.24 0.12
CA ASP A 90 -34.11 -10.65 0.21
C ASP A 90 -33.51 -11.17 -1.11
N PRO A 91 -32.22 -11.58 -1.12
CA PRO A 91 -31.60 -12.15 -2.31
C PRO A 91 -32.03 -13.61 -2.57
N ALA A 92 -32.75 -14.26 -1.67
CA ALA A 92 -33.14 -15.67 -1.84
C ALA A 92 -34.20 -15.86 -2.93
N SER A 93 -34.05 -16.93 -3.72
CA SER A 93 -35.01 -17.29 -4.77
C SER A 93 -35.04 -18.80 -5.01
N HIS A 94 -36.23 -19.42 -4.96
CA HIS A 94 -36.46 -20.82 -5.35
C HIS A 94 -35.49 -21.88 -4.74
N GLY A 95 -35.03 -21.66 -3.51
CA GLY A 95 -34.09 -22.55 -2.81
C GLY A 95 -32.60 -22.26 -3.08
N GLY A 96 -32.32 -21.23 -3.88
CA GLY A 96 -31.01 -20.64 -4.14
C GLY A 96 -31.09 -19.12 -4.03
N PHE A 97 -30.47 -18.40 -4.96
CA PHE A 97 -30.40 -16.94 -4.96
C PHE A 97 -30.87 -16.33 -6.28
N VAL A 98 -31.28 -15.06 -6.25
CA VAL A 98 -31.56 -14.29 -7.47
C VAL A 98 -30.29 -14.12 -8.30
N GLN A 99 -30.44 -13.87 -9.60
CA GLN A 99 -29.30 -13.75 -10.51
C GLN A 99 -28.53 -12.44 -10.32
N ASN A 100 -27.71 -12.38 -9.27
CA ASN A 100 -26.66 -11.40 -9.03
C ASN A 100 -25.34 -12.12 -8.71
N MET A 101 -24.27 -11.35 -8.68
CA MET A 101 -22.99 -11.71 -8.10
C MET A 101 -22.75 -10.83 -6.87
N TRP A 102 -22.42 -11.45 -5.75
CA TRP A 102 -21.95 -10.74 -4.56
C TRP A 102 -20.51 -11.15 -4.32
N SER A 103 -19.59 -10.21 -4.51
CA SER A 103 -18.17 -10.46 -4.65
C SER A 103 -17.41 -9.76 -3.53
N ALA A 104 -16.45 -10.47 -2.95
CA ALA A 104 -15.38 -9.89 -2.15
C ALA A 104 -14.10 -9.98 -2.97
N LEU A 105 -13.52 -8.84 -3.30
CA LEU A 105 -12.24 -8.75 -4.00
C LEU A 105 -11.11 -8.75 -2.97
N LEU A 106 -10.22 -9.74 -3.04
CA LEU A 106 -9.18 -10.00 -2.06
C LEU A 106 -7.83 -9.49 -2.58
N GLN A 107 -7.25 -8.55 -1.84
CA GLN A 107 -5.84 -8.22 -1.89
C GLN A 107 -5.13 -9.10 -0.84
N ILE A 108 -4.13 -9.86 -1.26
CA ILE A 108 -3.36 -10.72 -0.35
C ILE A 108 -1.95 -10.17 -0.12
N PRO A 109 -1.32 -10.45 1.03
CA PRO A 109 -0.05 -9.80 1.40
C PRO A 109 1.12 -10.02 0.43
N SER A 110 1.09 -11.13 -0.33
CA SER A 110 2.12 -11.46 -1.33
C SER A 110 1.86 -10.83 -2.71
N GLY A 111 0.68 -10.26 -2.92
CA GLY A 111 0.26 -9.66 -4.18
C GLY A 111 0.57 -8.17 -4.29
N ASN A 112 0.20 -7.58 -5.41
CA ASN A 112 0.27 -6.12 -5.59
C ASN A 112 -0.73 -5.44 -4.63
N PRO A 113 -0.31 -4.43 -3.86
CA PRO A 113 -1.18 -3.75 -2.90
C PRO A 113 -2.34 -2.96 -3.53
N LYS A 114 -2.23 -2.51 -4.77
CA LYS A 114 -3.28 -1.71 -5.44
C LYS A 114 -4.29 -2.57 -6.20
N GLN A 115 -4.05 -3.87 -6.30
CA GLN A 115 -4.82 -4.77 -7.14
C GLN A 115 -5.43 -5.87 -6.29
N TYR A 116 -6.56 -6.42 -6.70
CA TYR A 116 -7.05 -7.64 -6.10
C TYR A 116 -6.44 -8.84 -6.85
N GLN A 117 -6.02 -9.86 -6.11
CA GLN A 117 -5.46 -11.07 -6.71
C GLN A 117 -6.49 -12.20 -6.81
N TYR A 118 -7.50 -12.18 -5.94
CA TYR A 118 -8.51 -13.23 -5.87
C TYR A 118 -9.89 -12.66 -5.63
N GLU A 119 -10.92 -13.37 -6.06
CA GLU A 119 -12.31 -13.01 -5.82
C GLU A 119 -13.02 -14.19 -5.18
N VAL A 120 -13.71 -13.93 -4.07
CA VAL A 120 -14.70 -14.85 -3.50
C VAL A 120 -16.06 -14.32 -3.90
N ALA A 121 -16.84 -15.12 -4.63
CA ALA A 121 -18.13 -14.68 -5.15
C ALA A 121 -19.25 -15.66 -4.82
N VAL A 122 -20.42 -15.13 -4.45
CA VAL A 122 -21.68 -15.87 -4.49
C VAL A 122 -22.31 -15.61 -5.86
N ASN A 123 -22.49 -16.66 -6.64
CA ASN A 123 -23.06 -16.62 -7.97
C ASN A 123 -24.50 -17.14 -7.93
N GLY A 124 -25.48 -16.24 -7.91
CA GLY A 124 -26.89 -16.63 -7.86
C GLY A 124 -27.42 -17.24 -9.15
N LYS A 125 -26.67 -17.20 -10.26
CA LYS A 125 -27.04 -17.93 -11.48
C LYS A 125 -26.75 -19.42 -11.38
N SER A 126 -25.61 -19.78 -10.78
CA SER A 126 -25.16 -21.15 -10.61
C SER A 126 -25.47 -21.72 -9.22
N ASP A 127 -26.04 -20.90 -8.33
CA ASP A 127 -26.25 -21.20 -6.91
C ASP A 127 -24.98 -21.76 -6.27
N ALA A 128 -23.85 -21.08 -6.47
CA ALA A 128 -22.55 -21.52 -5.99
C ALA A 128 -21.75 -20.40 -5.30
N VAL A 129 -20.94 -20.80 -4.33
CA VAL A 129 -19.79 -20.00 -3.90
C VAL A 129 -18.58 -20.38 -4.74
N GLU A 130 -17.89 -19.38 -5.27
CA GLU A 130 -16.78 -19.55 -6.20
C GLU A 130 -15.54 -18.79 -5.71
N LEU A 131 -14.36 -19.35 -6.03
CA LEU A 131 -13.07 -18.70 -5.85
C LEU A 131 -12.43 -18.54 -7.21
N TRP A 132 -12.00 -17.32 -7.52
CA TRP A 132 -11.35 -16.97 -8.77
C TRP A 132 -10.00 -16.31 -8.51
N ALA A 133 -9.04 -16.54 -9.40
CA ALA A 133 -7.79 -15.79 -9.47
C ALA A 133 -7.87 -14.76 -10.59
N ASN A 134 -7.46 -13.54 -10.26
CA ASN A 134 -7.20 -12.47 -11.20
C ASN A 134 -5.72 -12.48 -11.57
N THR A 135 -5.45 -12.92 -12.78
CA THR A 135 -4.13 -13.13 -13.36
C THR A 135 -3.66 -11.96 -14.22
N SER A 136 -4.57 -11.07 -14.63
CA SER A 136 -4.27 -9.85 -15.40
C SER A 136 -4.71 -8.59 -14.64
N ALA A 137 -4.40 -8.55 -13.34
CA ALA A 137 -4.98 -7.58 -12.43
C ALA A 137 -4.61 -6.12 -12.76
N THR A 138 -5.57 -5.24 -12.51
CA THR A 138 -5.45 -3.78 -12.63
C THR A 138 -5.68 -3.12 -11.28
N ASP A 139 -5.25 -1.86 -11.17
CA ASP A 139 -5.41 -1.09 -9.94
C ASP A 139 -6.90 -0.85 -9.65
N LEU A 140 -7.31 -1.13 -8.42
CA LEU A 140 -8.70 -1.00 -7.98
C LEU A 140 -9.15 0.45 -8.09
N SER A 141 -10.09 0.70 -8.99
CA SER A 141 -10.70 2.02 -9.17
C SER A 141 -12.13 1.88 -9.68
N PHE A 142 -13.09 2.22 -8.83
CA PHE A 142 -14.52 2.20 -9.18
C PHE A 142 -14.98 3.41 -10.02
N THR A 143 -14.14 4.44 -10.17
CA THR A 143 -14.45 5.61 -10.99
C THR A 143 -13.87 5.45 -12.40
N PRO A 144 -14.68 5.47 -13.50
CA PRO A 144 -16.15 5.58 -13.53
C PRO A 144 -16.90 4.26 -13.32
N ILE A 145 -16.30 3.11 -13.69
CA ILE A 145 -16.74 1.74 -13.38
C ILE A 145 -15.48 0.88 -13.32
N PHE A 146 -15.34 0.04 -12.29
CA PHE A 146 -14.24 -0.94 -12.23
C PHE A 146 -14.57 -2.16 -13.10
N ASN A 147 -13.75 -2.43 -14.11
CA ASN A 147 -13.92 -3.56 -15.03
C ASN A 147 -12.63 -4.35 -15.16
N ASP A 148 -12.51 -5.36 -14.31
CA ASP A 148 -11.36 -6.25 -14.23
C ASP A 148 -11.87 -7.65 -13.88
N PRO A 149 -12.23 -8.51 -14.84
CA PRO A 149 -12.73 -9.85 -14.58
C PRO A 149 -11.63 -10.81 -14.12
N ALA A 150 -11.87 -11.57 -13.05
CA ALA A 150 -11.00 -12.67 -12.68
C ALA A 150 -11.07 -13.82 -13.72
N GLU A 151 -9.93 -14.28 -14.24
CA GLU A 151 -9.92 -15.18 -15.41
C GLU A 151 -9.98 -16.66 -15.06
N THR A 152 -9.45 -17.05 -13.89
CA THR A 152 -9.24 -18.47 -13.56
C THR A 152 -10.08 -18.88 -12.37
N ARG A 153 -11.10 -19.73 -12.58
CA ARG A 153 -11.86 -20.34 -11.48
C ARG A 153 -11.07 -21.45 -10.82
N LEU A 154 -10.77 -21.29 -9.53
CA LEU A 154 -10.01 -22.23 -8.71
C LEU A 154 -10.91 -23.19 -7.94
N PHE A 155 -12.08 -22.73 -7.52
CA PHE A 155 -13.03 -23.53 -6.76
C PHE A 155 -14.47 -23.10 -7.05
N ALA A 156 -15.39 -24.05 -6.99
CA ALA A 156 -16.82 -23.80 -7.02
C ALA A 156 -17.54 -24.88 -6.22
N GLN A 157 -18.47 -24.47 -5.37
CA GLN A 157 -19.33 -25.38 -4.62
C GLN A 157 -20.75 -24.83 -4.57
N GLY A 158 -21.74 -25.68 -4.80
CA GLY A 158 -23.15 -25.29 -4.64
C GLY A 158 -23.41 -24.80 -3.21
N VAL A 159 -24.18 -23.73 -3.05
CA VAL A 159 -24.41 -23.05 -1.76
C VAL A 159 -24.97 -23.98 -0.68
N ASN A 160 -25.79 -24.95 -1.09
CA ASN A 160 -26.41 -25.96 -0.22
C ASN A 160 -25.72 -27.33 -0.28
N ALA A 161 -24.57 -27.45 -0.96
CA ALA A 161 -23.88 -28.72 -1.08
C ALA A 161 -23.21 -29.11 0.25
N ALA A 162 -23.71 -30.18 0.84
CA ALA A 162 -23.15 -30.84 2.02
C ALA A 162 -23.18 -32.35 1.80
N ASN A 163 -22.07 -32.92 1.34
CA ASN A 163 -21.93 -34.36 1.11
C ASN A 163 -20.51 -34.83 1.46
N GLY A 164 -20.23 -36.13 1.35
CA GLY A 164 -18.92 -36.69 1.74
C GLY A 164 -17.72 -36.19 0.93
N SER A 165 -17.92 -35.34 -0.08
CA SER A 165 -16.88 -34.67 -0.88
C SER A 165 -16.70 -33.18 -0.53
N THR A 166 -17.58 -32.59 0.28
CA THR A 166 -17.48 -31.19 0.72
C THR A 166 -16.77 -31.09 2.07
N VAL A 167 -16.16 -29.94 2.34
CA VAL A 167 -15.46 -29.69 3.62
C VAL A 167 -16.42 -29.36 4.75
N ASN A 168 -17.64 -28.94 4.40
CA ASN A 168 -18.75 -28.53 5.26
C ASN A 168 -19.94 -29.50 5.16
N SER A 169 -20.76 -29.51 6.20
CA SER A 169 -22.02 -30.24 6.38
C SER A 169 -23.24 -29.32 6.40
N THR A 170 -23.06 -28.02 6.63
CA THR A 170 -24.08 -26.97 6.52
C THR A 170 -23.83 -26.06 5.33
N PRO A 171 -24.83 -25.29 4.84
CA PRO A 171 -24.64 -24.35 3.73
C PRO A 171 -23.48 -23.37 3.97
N LEU A 172 -22.77 -23.01 2.89
CA LEU A 172 -21.72 -21.98 2.90
C LEU A 172 -22.27 -20.57 2.71
N VAL A 173 -23.55 -20.45 2.33
CA VAL A 173 -24.23 -19.17 2.11
C VAL A 173 -25.61 -19.22 2.75
N ARG A 174 -26.07 -18.12 3.34
CA ARG A 174 -27.43 -17.96 3.83
C ARG A 174 -27.94 -16.52 3.63
N SER A 175 -29.24 -16.38 3.40
CA SER A 175 -29.97 -15.11 3.53
C SER A 175 -30.76 -15.14 4.83
N ILE A 176 -30.64 -14.10 5.66
CA ILE A 176 -31.43 -13.91 6.88
C ILE A 176 -31.85 -12.45 7.02
N PRO A 177 -33.01 -12.13 7.63
CA PRO A 177 -33.32 -10.75 7.99
C PRO A 177 -32.24 -10.17 8.91
N ALA A 178 -31.95 -8.87 8.78
CA ALA A 178 -30.91 -8.24 9.57
C ALA A 178 -31.24 -8.19 11.08
N ASP A 179 -32.54 -8.23 11.44
CA ASP A 179 -33.07 -8.34 12.82
C ASP A 179 -32.46 -7.38 13.86
N ASP A 180 -31.84 -6.28 13.40
CA ASP A 180 -31.16 -5.26 14.21
C ASP A 180 -31.86 -3.88 14.14
N GLY A 181 -33.08 -3.87 13.60
CA GLY A 181 -33.93 -2.70 13.48
C GLY A 181 -33.66 -1.82 12.25
N SER A 182 -32.70 -2.19 11.39
CA SER A 182 -32.55 -1.50 10.10
C SER A 182 -33.75 -1.78 9.19
N ALA A 183 -34.11 -0.77 8.41
CA ALA A 183 -35.17 -0.85 7.42
C ALA A 183 -34.93 0.21 6.33
N PHE A 184 -33.76 0.13 5.69
CA PHE A 184 -33.45 0.98 4.55
C PHE A 184 -34.50 0.72 3.44
N GLY A 185 -34.81 1.75 2.63
CA GLY A 185 -35.84 1.64 1.59
C GLY A 185 -37.29 1.48 2.09
N GLY A 186 -37.52 1.40 3.41
CA GLY A 186 -38.83 1.21 4.04
C GLY A 186 -39.30 -0.25 4.14
N GLY A 187 -38.47 -1.21 3.73
CA GLY A 187 -38.67 -2.65 3.91
C GLY A 187 -37.69 -3.23 4.94
N PRO A 188 -37.82 -4.52 5.31
CA PRO A 188 -36.80 -5.18 6.12
C PRO A 188 -35.53 -5.42 5.29
N ASP A 189 -34.37 -5.10 5.85
CA ASP A 189 -33.07 -5.43 5.24
C ASP A 189 -32.67 -6.88 5.51
N TYR A 190 -31.79 -7.41 4.65
CA TYR A 190 -31.33 -8.80 4.72
C TYR A 190 -29.82 -8.88 4.75
N PHE A 191 -29.28 -9.79 5.55
CA PHE A 191 -27.89 -10.21 5.46
C PHE A 191 -27.74 -11.39 4.49
N LEU A 192 -26.89 -11.20 3.49
CA LEU A 192 -26.25 -12.28 2.76
C LEU A 192 -24.93 -12.62 3.45
N ASP A 193 -24.93 -13.73 4.18
CA ASP A 193 -23.74 -14.29 4.82
C ASP A 193 -23.12 -15.36 3.92
N PHE A 194 -21.81 -15.32 3.69
CA PHE A 194 -21.11 -16.37 2.94
C PHE A 194 -19.72 -16.67 3.51
N ALA A 195 -19.30 -17.92 3.35
CA ALA A 195 -18.05 -18.43 3.90
C ALA A 195 -17.20 -19.15 2.84
N MET A 196 -15.89 -18.91 2.88
CA MET A 196 -14.89 -19.59 2.08
C MET A 196 -13.99 -20.44 3.00
N PRO A 197 -13.90 -21.77 2.78
CA PRO A 197 -13.02 -22.61 3.59
C PRO A 197 -11.55 -22.22 3.43
N ILE A 198 -10.86 -21.97 4.54
CA ILE A 198 -9.43 -21.64 4.56
C ILE A 198 -8.59 -22.77 3.98
N SER A 199 -9.00 -24.04 4.17
CA SER A 199 -8.32 -25.18 3.54
C SER A 199 -8.36 -25.11 2.01
N VAL A 200 -9.40 -24.54 1.41
CA VAL A 200 -9.50 -24.32 -0.04
C VAL A 200 -8.56 -23.19 -0.46
N LEU A 201 -8.51 -22.10 0.30
CA LEU A 201 -7.57 -20.99 0.06
C LEU A 201 -6.11 -21.45 0.09
N VAL A 202 -5.74 -22.21 1.13
CA VAL A 202 -4.38 -22.78 1.28
C VAL A 202 -4.07 -23.78 0.16
N ALA A 203 -4.98 -24.69 -0.16
CA ALA A 203 -4.76 -25.70 -1.19
C ALA A 203 -4.56 -25.10 -2.59
N ASN A 204 -5.13 -23.92 -2.85
CA ASN A 204 -4.98 -23.19 -4.09
C ASN A 204 -3.88 -22.11 -4.07
N GLY A 205 -3.12 -22.01 -2.97
CA GLY A 205 -2.01 -21.06 -2.85
C GLY A 205 -2.44 -19.59 -2.70
N VAL A 206 -3.69 -19.34 -2.32
CA VAL A 206 -4.20 -17.98 -2.06
C VAL A 206 -3.54 -17.39 -0.82
N ILE A 207 -3.38 -18.20 0.22
CA ILE A 207 -2.73 -17.86 1.49
C ILE A 207 -1.86 -19.02 1.94
N ALA A 208 -0.82 -18.75 2.73
CA ALA A 208 -0.02 -19.80 3.35
C ALA A 208 -0.77 -20.45 4.52
N ASP A 209 -1.41 -19.63 5.36
CA ASP A 209 -2.24 -20.04 6.48
C ASP A 209 -3.25 -18.93 6.87
N ALA A 210 -4.08 -19.19 7.88
CA ALA A 210 -5.12 -18.25 8.32
C ALA A 210 -4.58 -16.89 8.77
N GLY A 211 -3.33 -16.81 9.24
CA GLY A 211 -2.70 -15.55 9.68
C GLY A 211 -2.46 -14.55 8.55
N ASP A 212 -2.40 -15.01 7.29
CA ASP A 212 -2.34 -14.10 6.15
C ASP A 212 -3.63 -13.27 6.00
N LEU A 213 -4.78 -13.77 6.49
CA LEU A 213 -6.06 -13.06 6.41
C LEU A 213 -6.11 -11.80 7.29
N ASP A 214 -5.36 -11.75 8.40
CA ASP A 214 -5.17 -10.52 9.19
C ASP A 214 -4.45 -9.43 8.38
N ARG A 215 -3.67 -9.86 7.40
CA ARG A 215 -2.89 -9.01 6.50
C ARG A 215 -3.54 -8.84 5.13
N SER A 216 -4.60 -9.57 4.80
CA SER A 216 -5.40 -9.36 3.59
C SER A 216 -6.25 -8.10 3.68
N LEU A 217 -6.69 -7.62 2.51
CA LEU A 217 -7.70 -6.58 2.39
C LEU A 217 -8.79 -7.02 1.42
N TYR A 218 -9.94 -6.37 1.53
CA TYR A 218 -11.18 -6.74 0.88
C TYR A 218 -11.84 -5.50 0.27
N ALA A 219 -12.37 -5.61 -0.93
CA ALA A 219 -13.27 -4.62 -1.51
C ALA A 219 -14.60 -5.32 -1.84
N PRO A 220 -15.68 -5.02 -1.09
CA PRO A 220 -17.01 -5.48 -1.42
C PRO A 220 -17.49 -4.89 -2.73
N ALA A 221 -18.10 -5.73 -3.58
CA ALA A 221 -18.78 -5.29 -4.76
C ALA A 221 -19.94 -6.23 -5.09
N THR A 222 -20.96 -5.71 -5.75
CA THR A 222 -22.03 -6.50 -6.37
C THR A 222 -22.04 -6.26 -7.87
N SER A 223 -22.54 -7.24 -8.64
CA SER A 223 -22.61 -7.10 -10.10
C SER A 223 -23.64 -8.03 -10.74
N THR A 224 -23.94 -7.79 -12.02
CA THR A 224 -24.73 -8.73 -12.83
C THR A 224 -23.92 -9.97 -13.25
N THR A 225 -22.60 -9.81 -13.36
CA THR A 225 -21.64 -10.81 -13.86
C THR A 225 -20.27 -10.58 -13.23
N LEU A 226 -19.45 -11.64 -13.11
CA LEU A 226 -18.07 -11.68 -12.60
C LEU A 226 -17.04 -10.72 -13.25
N ALA A 227 -17.47 -9.76 -14.05
CA ALA A 227 -16.60 -8.90 -14.84
C ALA A 227 -16.78 -7.41 -14.62
N ASN A 228 -17.96 -6.97 -14.15
CA ASN A 228 -18.35 -5.58 -14.33
C ASN A 228 -18.59 -4.79 -13.04
N TYR A 229 -18.57 -5.40 -11.84
CA TYR A 229 -18.73 -4.71 -10.53
C TYR A 229 -19.68 -3.49 -10.55
N ASN A 230 -20.77 -3.62 -11.32
CA ASN A 230 -21.57 -2.50 -11.84
C ASN A 230 -22.93 -2.39 -11.14
N LYS A 231 -23.05 -3.03 -9.98
CA LYS A 231 -24.26 -2.97 -9.20
C LYS A 231 -24.04 -2.22 -7.94
N ASP A 232 -22.99 -2.48 -7.19
CA ASP A 232 -22.73 -1.68 -6.00
C ASP A 232 -21.31 -1.91 -5.50
N HIS A 233 -20.77 -0.96 -4.75
CA HIS A 233 -19.46 -1.02 -4.14
C HIS A 233 -19.23 0.11 -3.13
N LEU A 234 -18.28 -0.12 -2.23
CA LEU A 234 -17.83 0.94 -1.33
C LEU A 234 -16.76 1.84 -1.97
N ASP A 235 -17.03 3.14 -2.05
CA ASP A 235 -16.21 4.19 -2.69
C ASP A 235 -14.97 4.61 -1.89
N CYS A 236 -14.25 3.66 -1.31
CA CYS A 236 -13.14 3.96 -0.41
C CYS A 236 -11.98 2.97 -0.47
N GLY A 237 -11.92 2.19 -1.55
CA GLY A 237 -10.85 1.24 -1.85
C GLY A 237 -10.85 0.02 -0.93
N PHE A 238 -9.70 -0.62 -0.79
CA PHE A 238 -9.58 -1.81 0.04
C PHE A 238 -9.75 -1.54 1.53
N ARG A 239 -10.25 -2.56 2.24
CA ARG A 239 -10.63 -2.52 3.66
C ARG A 239 -10.11 -3.76 4.40
N PRO A 240 -9.85 -3.72 5.73
CA PRO A 240 -10.01 -2.59 6.65
C PRO A 240 -9.14 -1.38 6.31
N GLY A 241 -9.70 -0.18 6.47
CA GLY A 241 -9.05 1.07 6.07
C GLY A 241 -7.98 1.49 7.08
N GLY A 242 -6.80 1.87 6.59
CA GLY A 242 -5.78 2.54 7.40
C GLY A 242 -6.21 3.96 7.73
N ASN A 243 -5.35 4.74 8.37
CA ASN A 243 -5.48 6.19 8.45
C ASN A 243 -4.07 6.78 8.50
N LEU A 244 -3.64 7.40 7.41
CA LEU A 244 -2.30 7.97 7.31
C LEU A 244 -2.36 9.49 7.39
N SER A 245 -1.49 10.06 8.22
CA SER A 245 -1.14 11.48 8.18
C SER A 245 0.34 11.65 7.86
N VAL A 246 0.68 12.83 7.33
CA VAL A 246 2.02 13.11 6.82
C VAL A 246 2.45 14.48 7.31
N GLU A 247 3.66 14.54 7.84
CA GLU A 247 4.38 15.79 8.10
C GLU A 247 5.65 15.81 7.26
N ALA A 248 5.97 16.96 6.66
CA ALA A 248 7.28 17.12 6.05
C ALA A 248 7.90 18.49 6.34
N THR A 249 9.23 18.49 6.44
CA THR A 249 10.03 19.67 6.77
C THR A 249 11.31 19.67 5.95
N MET A 250 11.80 20.86 5.61
CA MET A 250 13.08 21.02 4.92
C MET A 250 14.02 21.85 5.77
N THR A 251 15.28 21.42 5.92
CA THR A 251 16.26 22.10 6.78
C THR A 251 17.65 22.10 6.15
N PRO A 252 18.27 23.28 5.95
CA PRO A 252 17.60 24.59 5.98
C PRO A 252 16.52 24.69 4.89
N ASP A 253 15.58 25.61 5.07
CA ASP A 253 14.50 25.90 4.10
C ASP A 253 14.93 26.91 3.02
N THR A 254 16.14 27.43 3.11
CA THR A 254 16.73 28.33 2.12
C THR A 254 18.23 28.07 1.96
N ALA A 255 18.78 28.36 0.77
CA ALA A 255 20.21 28.43 0.56
C ALA A 255 20.64 29.70 -0.16
N PRO A 256 21.78 30.29 0.23
CA PRO A 256 22.43 31.33 -0.54
C PRO A 256 22.81 30.84 -1.94
N VAL A 257 22.71 31.72 -2.95
CA VAL A 257 23.19 31.41 -4.30
C VAL A 257 24.70 31.14 -4.30
N ASN A 258 25.13 30.29 -5.23
CA ASN A 258 26.51 29.91 -5.51
C ASN A 258 27.28 29.20 -4.38
N VAL A 259 26.67 29.08 -3.21
CA VAL A 259 27.20 28.40 -2.02
C VAL A 259 26.55 27.03 -1.88
N THR A 260 27.38 25.98 -1.79
CA THR A 260 26.88 24.63 -1.51
C THR A 260 26.35 24.55 -0.08
N THR A 261 25.07 24.27 0.05
CA THR A 261 24.36 24.13 1.32
C THR A 261 23.80 22.71 1.43
N PRO A 262 24.23 21.91 2.42
CA PRO A 262 23.59 20.62 2.70
C PRO A 262 22.15 20.84 3.16
N VAL A 263 21.21 20.14 2.52
CA VAL A 263 19.78 20.21 2.81
C VAL A 263 19.26 18.83 3.16
N VAL A 264 18.40 18.76 4.16
CA VAL A 264 17.68 17.54 4.53
C VAL A 264 16.19 17.81 4.45
N TYR A 265 15.51 17.05 3.60
CA TYR A 265 14.07 16.96 3.58
C TYR A 265 13.62 15.75 4.39
N THR A 266 12.88 16.00 5.47
CA THR A 266 12.37 14.96 6.37
C THR A 266 10.88 14.80 6.16
N VAL A 267 10.44 13.59 5.82
CA VAL A 267 9.03 13.21 5.72
C VAL A 267 8.75 12.18 6.80
N THR A 268 7.75 12.43 7.64
CA THR A 268 7.26 11.46 8.62
C THR A 268 5.83 11.10 8.28
N VAL A 269 5.61 9.81 8.04
CA VAL A 269 4.30 9.20 7.80
C VAL A 269 3.86 8.54 9.09
N TYR A 270 2.68 8.91 9.58
CA TYR A 270 2.05 8.35 10.77
C TYR A 270 0.91 7.45 10.36
N ASN A 271 0.79 6.28 10.98
CA ASN A 271 -0.45 5.51 10.92
C ASN A 271 -1.28 5.75 12.18
N ASP A 272 -2.21 6.70 12.08
CA ASP A 272 -3.15 7.09 13.13
C ASP A 272 -4.36 6.15 13.22
N GLY A 273 -4.40 5.14 12.36
CA GLY A 273 -5.52 4.21 12.23
C GLY A 273 -5.47 3.06 13.22
N PRO A 274 -6.61 2.40 13.46
CA PRO A 274 -6.69 1.23 14.33
C PRO A 274 -6.10 -0.05 13.68
N VAL A 275 -5.78 -0.01 12.39
CA VAL A 275 -5.26 -1.14 11.61
C VAL A 275 -3.98 -0.74 10.87
N ALA A 276 -3.18 -1.72 10.46
CA ALA A 276 -1.99 -1.46 9.68
C ALA A 276 -2.34 -0.87 8.30
N ALA A 277 -1.60 0.16 7.88
CA ALA A 277 -1.57 0.57 6.48
C ALA A 277 -0.70 -0.42 5.71
N LYS A 278 -1.14 -0.80 4.50
CA LYS A 278 -0.51 -1.86 3.72
C LYS A 278 -0.12 -1.36 2.34
N GLY A 279 1.03 -1.79 1.85
CA GLY A 279 1.59 -1.34 0.58
C GLY A 279 1.73 0.17 0.49
N VAL A 280 2.35 0.77 1.50
CA VAL A 280 2.55 2.22 1.55
C VAL A 280 3.63 2.58 0.53
N GLU A 281 3.29 3.48 -0.38
CA GLU A 281 4.20 4.05 -1.38
C GLU A 281 4.36 5.54 -1.11
N ILE A 282 5.60 6.01 -1.11
CA ILE A 282 5.97 7.39 -0.83
C ILE A 282 6.77 7.90 -2.02
N ASP A 283 6.13 8.72 -2.83
CA ASP A 283 6.66 9.27 -4.08
C ASP A 283 6.90 10.77 -3.94
N GLY A 284 8.10 11.23 -4.25
CA GLY A 284 8.48 12.64 -4.25
C GLY A 284 8.68 13.21 -5.65
N SER A 285 8.84 14.53 -5.71
CA SER A 285 9.16 15.23 -6.94
C SER A 285 10.60 14.94 -7.39
N ALA A 286 10.87 15.21 -8.66
CA ALA A 286 12.26 15.23 -9.13
C ALA A 286 12.96 16.47 -8.55
N LEU A 287 14.10 16.25 -7.91
CA LEU A 287 14.93 17.34 -7.40
C LEU A 287 15.47 18.18 -8.57
N PRO A 288 15.58 19.51 -8.41
CA PRO A 288 16.13 20.38 -9.43
C PRO A 288 17.62 20.10 -9.64
N ALA A 289 18.15 20.49 -10.80
CA ALA A 289 19.55 20.22 -11.18
C ALA A 289 20.58 20.81 -10.20
N TYR A 290 20.23 21.87 -9.47
CA TYR A 290 21.08 22.48 -8.45
C TYR A 290 21.12 21.71 -7.12
N MET A 291 20.32 20.65 -6.94
CA MET A 291 20.36 19.75 -5.78
C MET A 291 21.02 18.43 -6.17
N ALA A 292 22.31 18.29 -5.84
CA ALA A 292 23.13 17.14 -6.20
C ALA A 292 23.21 16.09 -5.08
N ASP A 293 23.70 14.91 -5.45
CA ASP A 293 24.04 13.80 -4.54
C ASP A 293 22.92 13.38 -3.58
N PRO A 294 21.70 13.09 -4.08
CA PRO A 294 20.60 12.68 -3.22
C PRO A 294 20.90 11.35 -2.53
N SER A 295 20.65 11.30 -1.23
CA SER A 295 20.76 10.09 -0.41
C SER A 295 19.55 9.96 0.50
N VAL A 296 19.02 8.74 0.63
CA VAL A 296 17.80 8.47 1.38
C VAL A 296 18.11 7.53 2.53
N VAL A 297 17.68 7.92 3.72
CA VAL A 297 17.65 7.05 4.90
C VAL A 297 16.20 6.90 5.34
N VAL A 298 15.76 5.67 5.55
CA VAL A 298 14.43 5.37 6.08
C VAL A 298 14.59 4.74 7.45
N SER A 299 13.73 5.14 8.37
CA SER A 299 13.68 4.64 9.75
C SER A 299 12.24 4.51 10.21
N SER A 300 12.00 3.71 11.23
CA SER A 300 10.70 3.49 11.85
C SER A 300 10.87 3.38 13.36
N ASP A 301 9.86 3.78 14.12
CA ASP A 301 9.78 3.54 15.57
C ASP A 301 9.42 2.10 15.92
N ASP A 302 8.82 1.36 14.97
CA ASP A 302 8.54 -0.06 15.05
C ASP A 302 9.58 -0.85 14.24
N GLY A 303 10.30 -1.76 14.93
CA GLY A 303 11.36 -2.59 14.35
C GLY A 303 10.89 -3.71 13.41
N SER A 304 9.58 -3.95 13.30
CA SER A 304 9.00 -4.88 12.32
C SER A 304 8.84 -4.26 10.94
N VAL A 305 8.87 -2.92 10.84
CA VAL A 305 8.72 -2.21 9.57
C VAL A 305 9.96 -2.41 8.72
N THR A 306 9.73 -2.87 7.49
CA THR A 306 10.75 -2.95 6.45
C THR A 306 10.44 -1.93 5.36
N ALA A 307 11.47 -1.28 4.84
CA ALA A 307 11.33 -0.28 3.77
C ALA A 307 12.35 -0.56 2.66
N THR A 308 11.93 -0.35 1.42
CA THR A 308 12.78 -0.44 0.23
C THR A 308 12.85 0.94 -0.42
N VAL A 309 14.06 1.50 -0.50
CA VAL A 309 14.32 2.69 -1.31
C VAL A 309 14.49 2.23 -2.76
N VAL A 310 13.54 2.58 -3.61
CA VAL A 310 13.56 2.24 -5.04
C VAL A 310 14.37 3.28 -5.81
N SER A 311 14.18 4.56 -5.50
CA SER A 311 14.89 5.68 -6.09
C SER A 311 15.06 6.82 -5.10
N ALA A 312 16.19 7.53 -5.21
CA ALA A 312 16.46 8.74 -4.43
C ALA A 312 16.06 10.03 -5.16
N ASN A 313 15.95 10.00 -6.50
CA ASN A 313 15.51 11.13 -7.32
C ASN A 313 14.95 10.66 -8.68
N PRO A 314 13.63 10.79 -8.94
CA PRO A 314 12.62 11.21 -7.97
C PRO A 314 12.57 10.25 -6.78
N LEU A 315 12.20 10.76 -5.60
CA LEU A 315 12.11 9.93 -4.40
C LEU A 315 11.04 8.86 -4.60
N GLN A 316 11.38 7.59 -4.34
CA GLN A 316 10.42 6.50 -4.30
C GLN A 316 10.82 5.51 -3.21
N VAL A 317 9.93 5.36 -2.22
CA VAL A 317 10.08 4.42 -1.11
C VAL A 317 8.83 3.54 -1.00
N ILE A 318 9.03 2.24 -0.87
CA ILE A 318 7.96 1.26 -0.66
C ILE A 318 8.10 0.67 0.73
N VAL A 319 7.01 0.70 1.50
CA VAL A 319 6.89 0.13 2.84
C VAL A 319 5.73 -0.88 2.83
N PRO A 320 5.99 -2.19 2.87
CA PRO A 320 4.93 -3.20 2.75
C PRO A 320 3.85 -3.09 3.82
N THR A 321 4.22 -2.69 5.04
CA THR A 321 3.24 -2.44 6.09
C THR A 321 3.75 -1.42 7.10
N VAL A 322 2.85 -0.55 7.55
CA VAL A 322 3.05 0.37 8.67
C VAL A 322 2.03 -0.01 9.75
N PRO A 323 2.45 -0.66 10.85
CA PRO A 323 1.56 -1.03 11.96
C PRO A 323 0.74 0.14 12.50
N ALA A 324 -0.42 -0.16 13.10
CA ALA A 324 -1.25 0.83 13.77
C ALA A 324 -0.46 1.56 14.87
N GLY A 325 -0.50 2.89 14.87
CA GLY A 325 0.20 3.74 15.85
C GLY A 325 1.72 3.86 15.65
N SER A 326 2.27 3.33 14.56
CA SER A 326 3.70 3.44 14.23
C SER A 326 3.98 4.53 13.20
N THR A 327 5.26 4.88 13.05
CA THR A 327 5.72 5.92 12.14
C THR A 327 6.83 5.44 11.21
N VAL A 328 6.86 5.99 10.00
CA VAL A 328 7.99 5.86 9.08
C VAL A 328 8.55 7.24 8.80
N THR A 329 9.84 7.42 9.06
CA THR A 329 10.57 8.66 8.80
C THR A 329 11.58 8.46 7.68
N ILE A 330 11.44 9.26 6.62
CA ILE A 330 12.37 9.39 5.50
C ILE A 330 13.19 10.65 5.71
N ARG A 331 14.52 10.54 5.54
CA ARG A 331 15.44 11.66 5.44
C ARG A 331 16.11 11.62 4.06
N LEU A 332 15.69 12.51 3.17
CA LEU A 332 16.32 12.75 1.87
C LEU A 332 17.33 13.88 2.03
N SER A 333 18.62 13.57 1.94
CA SER A 333 19.70 14.55 2.01
C SER A 333 20.23 14.86 0.61
N SER A 334 20.53 16.13 0.33
CA SER A 334 21.15 16.58 -0.92
C SER A 334 22.07 17.78 -0.67
N ASN A 335 22.90 18.12 -1.64
CA ASN A 335 23.72 19.33 -1.65
C ASN A 335 23.13 20.34 -2.62
N ALA A 336 22.51 21.40 -2.10
CA ALA A 336 21.94 22.48 -2.91
C ALA A 336 23.01 23.52 -3.25
N ARG A 337 23.16 23.88 -4.52
CA ARG A 337 24.01 25.00 -4.97
C ARG A 337 23.28 25.79 -6.07
N PRO A 338 22.23 26.55 -5.71
CA PRO A 338 21.45 27.31 -6.67
C PRO A 338 22.30 28.46 -7.27
N GLY A 339 22.14 28.76 -8.55
CA GLY A 339 22.67 29.96 -9.19
C GLY A 339 21.64 31.08 -9.24
N CYS A 340 22.04 32.25 -9.75
CA CYS A 340 21.19 33.43 -9.80
C CYS A 340 19.90 33.25 -10.62
N GLY A 341 19.93 32.40 -11.64
CA GLY A 341 18.78 32.09 -12.49
C GLY A 341 17.84 31.01 -11.96
N ASP A 342 18.19 30.35 -10.85
CA ASP A 342 17.40 29.23 -10.34
C ASP A 342 16.19 29.70 -9.53
N ALA A 343 15.04 29.05 -9.74
CA ALA A 343 13.83 29.34 -8.99
C ALA A 343 13.79 28.58 -7.65
N ASP A 344 12.96 29.08 -6.74
CA ASP A 344 12.55 28.33 -5.55
C ASP A 344 11.98 26.96 -5.96
N PHE A 345 12.23 25.96 -5.14
CA PHE A 345 11.81 24.59 -5.40
C PHE A 345 10.74 24.18 -4.40
N THR A 346 9.65 23.59 -4.85
CA THR A 346 8.67 22.97 -3.96
C THR A 346 8.75 21.46 -4.12
N GLU A 347 9.27 20.80 -3.10
CA GLU A 347 9.24 19.35 -3.01
C GLU A 347 7.80 18.95 -2.65
N THR A 348 7.22 18.05 -3.45
CA THR A 348 5.89 17.49 -3.22
C THR A 348 6.03 16.01 -2.98
N VAL A 349 5.51 15.52 -1.86
CA VAL A 349 5.47 14.09 -1.57
C VAL A 349 4.03 13.63 -1.52
N THR A 350 3.75 12.56 -2.26
CA THR A 350 2.48 11.85 -2.20
C THR A 350 2.70 10.53 -1.49
N VAL A 351 1.95 10.30 -0.43
CA VAL A 351 1.90 9.05 0.31
C VAL A 351 0.60 8.35 -0.03
N SER A 352 0.67 7.12 -0.50
CA SER A 352 -0.50 6.29 -0.82
C SER A 352 -0.38 4.92 -0.17
N ALA A 353 -1.50 4.23 0.01
CA ALA A 353 -1.52 2.85 0.51
C ALA A 353 -2.64 2.05 -0.15
N ALA A 354 -2.58 0.72 -0.07
CA ALA A 354 -3.64 -0.18 -0.54
C ALA A 354 -5.00 0.15 0.08
N ASN A 355 -5.00 0.45 1.37
CA ASN A 355 -6.19 0.68 2.20
C ASN A 355 -6.31 2.12 2.70
N TRP A 356 -5.70 3.07 1.99
CA TRP A 356 -5.85 4.50 2.30
C TRP A 356 -5.68 5.36 1.06
N ALA A 357 -6.51 6.41 0.97
CA ALA A 357 -6.44 7.35 -0.13
C ALA A 357 -5.07 8.10 -0.14
N PRO A 358 -4.55 8.47 -1.32
CA PRO A 358 -3.34 9.26 -1.39
C PRO A 358 -3.45 10.60 -0.64
N VAL A 359 -2.42 10.95 0.11
CA VAL A 359 -2.25 12.24 0.79
C VAL A 359 -1.01 12.91 0.25
N THR A 360 -1.14 14.16 -0.21
CA THR A 360 -0.02 14.95 -0.72
C THR A 360 0.36 16.04 0.27
N TYR A 361 1.66 16.19 0.51
CA TYR A 361 2.26 17.25 1.30
C TYR A 361 3.34 17.96 0.50
N SER A 362 3.59 19.23 0.79
CA SER A 362 4.64 20.00 0.12
C SER A 362 5.44 20.87 1.08
N ALA A 363 6.73 21.05 0.77
CA ALA A 363 7.61 21.98 1.44
C ALA A 363 8.42 22.77 0.39
N THR A 364 8.59 24.07 0.63
CA THR A 364 9.32 24.96 -0.28
C THR A 364 10.72 25.23 0.22
N PHE A 365 11.68 25.15 -0.69
CA PHE A 365 13.06 25.57 -0.56
C PHE A 365 13.29 26.89 -1.29
N GLY A 366 13.71 27.91 -0.58
CA GLY A 366 13.97 29.23 -1.15
C GLY A 366 15.42 29.42 -1.63
N VAL A 367 15.57 30.10 -2.76
CA VAL A 367 16.87 30.57 -3.26
C VAL A 367 17.13 31.98 -2.72
N ASN A 368 18.06 32.10 -1.77
CA ASN A 368 18.40 33.36 -1.14
C ASN A 368 19.42 34.15 -1.98
N ARG A 369 18.99 35.31 -2.48
CA ARG A 369 19.81 36.29 -3.23
C ARG A 369 20.19 37.51 -2.39
N ALA A 370 19.71 37.64 -1.17
CA ALA A 370 20.01 38.76 -0.30
C ALA A 370 21.27 38.48 0.55
N VAL A 371 22.33 37.99 -0.10
CA VAL A 371 23.55 37.50 0.56
C VAL A 371 24.68 38.45 0.23
N ARG A 372 25.40 38.99 1.22
CA ARG A 372 26.51 39.91 0.93
C ARG A 372 27.58 39.24 0.07
N GLU A 373 28.03 39.96 -0.95
CA GLU A 373 29.21 39.64 -1.76
C GLU A 373 30.41 39.19 -0.92
N THR A 374 31.12 38.18 -1.42
CA THR A 374 32.38 37.67 -0.89
C THR A 374 33.45 37.78 -1.97
N CYS A 375 34.70 38.06 -1.59
CA CYS A 375 35.80 38.09 -2.56
C CYS A 375 36.20 36.67 -2.94
N ASP A 376 35.42 36.04 -3.81
CA ASP A 376 35.63 34.69 -4.31
C ASP A 376 35.50 34.57 -5.83
N GLY A 377 35.24 35.69 -6.53
CA GLY A 377 35.06 35.74 -7.97
C GLY A 377 33.69 35.21 -8.42
N VAL A 378 32.67 35.26 -7.56
CA VAL A 378 31.30 34.85 -7.84
C VAL A 378 30.29 35.85 -7.29
N ASP A 379 29.35 36.26 -8.15
CA ASP A 379 28.21 37.12 -7.81
C ASP A 379 27.28 36.39 -6.79
N ASN A 380 27.39 36.72 -5.51
CA ASN A 380 26.67 36.07 -4.40
C ASN A 380 25.33 36.76 -4.06
N ASP A 381 25.09 38.01 -4.47
CA ASP A 381 23.80 38.71 -4.33
C ASP A 381 22.99 38.80 -5.62
N CYS A 382 23.55 38.36 -6.74
CA CYS A 382 22.93 38.44 -8.07
C CYS A 382 22.62 39.87 -8.52
N ASP A 383 23.38 40.86 -8.07
CA ASP A 383 23.22 42.25 -8.51
C ASP A 383 23.87 42.53 -9.89
N GLY A 384 24.62 41.55 -10.42
CA GLY A 384 25.35 41.63 -11.69
C GLY A 384 26.82 42.01 -11.56
N HIS A 385 27.33 42.22 -10.34
CA HIS A 385 28.75 42.43 -10.03
C HIS A 385 29.31 41.17 -9.34
N VAL A 386 30.45 40.70 -9.82
CA VAL A 386 31.05 39.42 -9.38
C VAL A 386 31.74 39.51 -8.01
N ASP A 387 32.22 40.70 -7.66
CA ASP A 387 32.80 41.00 -6.37
C ASP A 387 32.48 42.50 -6.11
N GLY A 388 31.79 42.80 -5.01
CA GLY A 388 31.47 44.17 -4.60
C GLY A 388 32.68 45.04 -4.26
N GLU A 389 32.46 46.35 -4.10
CA GLU A 389 33.52 47.28 -3.69
C GLU A 389 33.89 47.10 -2.20
N ASN A 390 35.18 47.28 -1.87
CA ASN A 390 35.73 47.25 -0.51
C ASN A 390 35.48 45.95 0.29
N LEU A 391 35.35 44.81 -0.39
CA LEU A 391 35.22 43.50 0.29
C LEU A 391 36.46 43.10 1.10
N CYS A 392 37.61 43.63 0.72
CA CYS A 392 38.91 43.28 1.26
C CYS A 392 39.54 44.37 2.13
N ASP A 393 38.80 45.41 2.53
CA ASP A 393 39.34 46.47 3.38
C ASP A 393 39.78 45.90 4.75
N ASP A 394 41.08 45.92 5.04
CA ASP A 394 41.64 45.46 6.32
C ASP A 394 41.72 46.58 7.38
N GLY A 395 41.26 47.78 7.03
CA GLY A 395 41.29 48.97 7.87
C GLY A 395 42.68 49.61 7.99
N ASN A 396 43.68 49.14 7.23
CA ASN A 396 45.02 49.70 7.24
C ASN A 396 45.22 50.68 6.07
N ALA A 397 45.27 51.97 6.38
CA ALA A 397 45.49 53.01 5.38
C ALA A 397 46.85 52.93 4.64
N CYS A 398 47.77 52.03 5.06
CA CYS A 398 49.04 51.78 4.40
C CYS A 398 49.07 50.56 3.46
N THR A 399 47.94 49.89 3.26
CA THR A 399 47.78 48.83 2.27
C THR A 399 46.85 49.29 1.14
N VAL A 400 47.11 48.78 -0.07
CA VAL A 400 46.14 48.79 -1.16
C VAL A 400 45.46 47.44 -1.12
N ASP A 401 44.20 47.46 -0.69
CA ASP A 401 43.38 46.27 -0.60
C ASP A 401 42.69 46.03 -1.94
N SER A 402 42.80 44.81 -2.45
CA SER A 402 42.15 44.44 -3.70
C SER A 402 41.57 43.04 -3.62
N CYS A 403 40.38 42.88 -4.19
CA CYS A 403 39.82 41.57 -4.42
C CYS A 403 40.37 41.00 -5.73
N GLN A 404 41.00 39.82 -5.67
CA GLN A 404 41.52 39.10 -6.82
C GLN A 404 40.57 37.97 -7.26
N GLY A 405 39.26 38.12 -7.00
CA GLY A 405 38.24 37.10 -7.22
C GLY A 405 38.61 35.78 -6.55
N THR A 406 38.76 34.70 -7.33
CA THR A 406 39.21 33.38 -6.82
C THR A 406 40.60 33.39 -6.14
N GLY A 407 41.42 34.42 -6.38
CA GLY A 407 42.70 34.63 -5.70
C GLY A 407 42.55 35.16 -4.27
N GLY A 408 41.33 35.56 -3.87
CA GLY A 408 41.01 36.12 -2.56
C GLY A 408 41.49 37.56 -2.39
N CYS A 409 41.45 38.04 -1.15
CA CYS A 409 41.92 39.38 -0.81
C CYS A 409 43.44 39.47 -0.82
N THR A 410 43.96 40.55 -1.42
CA THR A 410 45.37 40.95 -1.31
C THR A 410 45.48 42.32 -0.66
N HIS A 411 46.55 42.51 0.11
CA HIS A 411 46.82 43.73 0.88
C HIS A 411 48.26 44.16 0.59
N ASP A 412 48.44 44.92 -0.50
CA ASP A 412 49.78 45.31 -0.95
C ASP A 412 50.26 46.56 -0.21
N MET A 413 51.39 46.46 0.50
CA MET A 413 51.94 47.60 1.22
C MET A 413 52.30 48.76 0.27
N ILE A 414 51.86 49.96 0.64
CA ILE A 414 52.25 51.20 -0.03
C ILE A 414 53.70 51.53 0.34
N ALA A 415 54.58 51.60 -0.65
CA ALA A 415 56.00 51.86 -0.44
C ALA A 415 56.23 53.18 0.32
N GLY A 416 56.91 53.10 1.46
CA GLY A 416 57.22 54.26 2.31
C GLY A 416 56.09 54.69 3.26
N CYS A 417 54.95 53.99 3.27
CA CYS A 417 53.89 54.22 4.24
C CYS A 417 54.25 53.57 5.59
N GLN A 418 54.15 54.32 6.68
CA GLN A 418 54.24 53.77 8.03
C GLN A 418 52.85 53.80 8.67
N PRO A 419 52.37 52.69 9.27
CA PRO A 419 51.10 52.67 9.97
C PRO A 419 51.11 53.76 11.04
N CYS A 420 50.03 54.54 11.15
CA CYS A 420 49.91 55.48 12.24
C CYS A 420 50.00 54.72 13.57
N ALA A 421 51.01 55.02 14.38
CA ALA A 421 51.07 54.51 15.74
C ALA A 421 49.80 54.98 16.47
N THR A 422 48.96 54.02 16.86
CA THR A 422 47.75 54.28 17.66
C THR A 422 48.16 55.04 18.93
N ALA A 423 47.56 56.22 19.13
CA ALA A 423 47.83 57.14 20.23
C ALA A 423 47.16 56.69 21.54
#